data_AF-A0A453STI4-F1
#
_entry.id   AF-A0A453STI4-F1
#
_cell.length_a   1.000
_cell.length_b   1.000
_cell.length_c   1.000
_cell.angle_alpha   90.00
_cell.angle_beta   90.00
_cell.angle_gamma   90.00
#
_symmetry.space_group_name_H-M   'P 1'
#
loop_
_entity.id
_entity.type
_entity.pdbx_description
1 polymer ?
#
loop_
_entity_poly.entity_id
_entity_poly.type
_entity_poly.pdbx_seq_one_letter_code
_entity_poly.pdbx_strand_id
1 'polypeptide(L)' 'MLIGPNAPFSFESKYRAFHMTHVYDLYKSHLASEYPVRILSPVFVCLF' A
#
# COMPACT_ATOMS: atom_id res chain seq x y z
N MET A 1 1.08 -10.43 -14.31
CA MET A 1 0.67 -11.77 -13.85
C MET A 1 -0.39 -12.28 -14.82
N LEU A 2 -0.26 -13.48 -15.39
CA LEU A 2 -1.25 -14.06 -16.30
C LEU A 2 -2.27 -14.86 -15.47
N ILE A 3 -3.57 -14.56 -15.63
CA ILE A 3 -4.66 -15.22 -14.90
C ILE A 3 -5.55 -15.94 -15.91
N GLY A 4 -5.87 -17.21 -15.65
CA GLY A 4 -6.69 -18.03 -16.53
C GLY A 4 -7.20 -19.30 -15.86
N PRO A 5 -8.16 -20.00 -16.50
CA PRO A 5 -8.67 -21.28 -16.03
C PRO A 5 -7.55 -22.35 -16.04
N ASN A 6 -7.64 -23.34 -15.15
CA ASN A 6 -6.65 -24.42 -14.98
C ASN A 6 -5.22 -23.91 -14.69
N ALA A 7 -5.10 -22.81 -13.96
CA ALA A 7 -3.79 -22.33 -13.51
C ALA A 7 -3.15 -23.33 -12.52
N PRO A 8 -1.81 -23.51 -12.56
CA PRO A 8 -1.10 -24.37 -11.61
C PRO A 8 -1.19 -23.88 -10.16
N PHE A 9 -1.56 -22.61 -9.95
CA PHE A 9 -1.87 -22.05 -8.65
C PHE A 9 -3.30 -21.49 -8.65
N SER A 10 -4.24 -22.26 -8.09
CA SER A 10 -5.65 -21.89 -7.99
C SER A 10 -5.93 -21.24 -6.64
N PHE A 11 -6.43 -20.01 -6.66
CA PHE A 11 -6.95 -19.36 -5.46
C PHE A 11 -8.33 -19.90 -5.12
N GLU A 12 -8.56 -20.24 -3.86
CA GLU A 12 -9.92 -20.48 -3.40
C GLU A 12 -10.69 -19.16 -3.23
N SER A 13 -11.89 -19.10 -3.79
CA SER A 13 -12.68 -17.86 -3.78
C SER A 13 -13.20 -17.47 -2.40
N LYS A 14 -13.42 -18.45 -1.50
CA LYS A 14 -14.08 -18.24 -0.21
C LYS A 14 -13.13 -17.92 0.93
N TYR A 15 -11.86 -18.31 0.84
CA TYR A 15 -10.86 -18.04 1.87
C TYR A 15 -10.15 -16.71 1.61
N ARG A 16 -10.85 -15.61 1.94
CA ARG A 16 -10.30 -14.25 1.92
C ARG A 16 -10.84 -13.47 3.11
N ALA A 17 -9.96 -12.77 3.83
CA ALA A 17 -10.32 -11.85 4.90
C ALA A 17 -9.63 -10.50 4.63
N PHE A 18 -10.41 -9.42 4.66
CA PHE A 18 -9.91 -8.06 4.45
C PHE A 18 -10.17 -7.21 5.70
N HIS A 19 -9.20 -6.41 6.09
CA HIS A 19 -9.32 -5.41 7.14
C HIS A 19 -8.90 -4.07 6.56
N MET A 20 -9.81 -3.09 6.57
CA MET A 20 -9.58 -1.76 6.05
C MET A 20 -9.83 -0.74 7.16
N THR A 21 -8.81 0.05 7.50
CA THR A 21 -8.87 1.11 8.50
C THR A 21 -8.29 2.39 7.96
N HIS A 22 -8.88 3.52 8.38
CA HIS A 22 -8.39 4.84 8.02
C HIS A 22 -7.19 5.22 8.89
N VAL A 23 -6.00 5.19 8.30
CA VAL A 23 -4.72 5.48 8.99
C VAL A 23 -3.83 6.32 8.08
N TYR A 24 -3.01 7.18 8.66
CA TYR A 24 -2.08 8.08 7.95
C TYR A 24 -0.62 7.62 8.03
N ASP A 25 -0.36 6.31 8.01
CA ASP A 25 1.00 5.79 8.20
C ASP A 25 1.93 6.09 7.02
N LEU A 26 1.45 5.86 5.80
CA LEU A 26 2.19 6.08 4.55
C LEU A 26 1.23 6.62 3.49
N TYR A 27 1.38 7.90 3.17
CA TYR A 27 0.54 8.55 2.17
C TYR A 27 1.32 9.62 1.40
N LYS A 28 0.88 9.90 0.18
CA LYS A 28 1.44 10.96 -0.65
C LYS A 28 0.63 12.23 -0.43
N SER A 29 1.09 13.11 0.46
CA SER A 29 0.43 14.40 0.71
C SER A 29 0.79 15.46 -0.34
N HIS A 30 2.01 15.41 -0.87
CA HIS A 30 2.52 16.37 -1.83
C HIS A 30 2.55 15.77 -3.24
N LEU A 31 1.76 16.35 -4.14
CA LEU A 31 1.52 15.81 -5.48
C LEU A 31 2.77 15.87 -6.38
N ALA A 32 3.62 16.90 -6.20
CA ALA A 32 4.85 17.07 -6.98
C ALA A 32 6.07 16.30 -6.44
N SER A 33 5.96 15.68 -5.25
CA SER A 33 7.05 14.92 -4.64
C SER A 33 6.98 13.46 -5.04
N GLU A 34 8.14 12.84 -5.26
CA GLU A 34 8.25 11.40 -5.49
C GLU A 34 8.11 10.60 -4.19
N TYR A 35 8.46 11.19 -3.04
CA TYR A 35 8.53 10.49 -1.77
C TYR A 35 7.26 10.66 -0.91
N PRO A 36 6.72 9.57 -0.32
CA PRO A 36 5.57 9.63 0.57
C PRO A 36 5.94 10.21 1.95
N VAL A 37 4.97 10.83 2.61
CA VAL A 37 5.11 11.30 3.99
C VAL A 37 5.05 10.09 4.92
N ARG A 38 6.02 10.00 5.85
CA ARG A 38 6.06 8.99 6.91
C ARG A 38 6.00 9.67 8.27
N ILE A 39 5.02 9.32 9.09
CA ILE A 39 4.82 9.91 10.43
C ILE A 39 5.82 9.37 11.47
N LEU A 40 6.56 8.29 11.16
CA LEU A 40 7.54 7.66 12.07
C LEU A 40 8.94 8.31 12.04
N SER A 41 9.23 9.24 11.13
CA SER A 41 10.55 9.90 11.08
C SER A 41 10.48 11.33 11.62
N PRO A 42 11.20 11.69 12.69
CA PRO A 42 11.35 13.09 13.12
C PRO A 42 12.23 13.93 12.16
N VAL A 43 12.64 13.37 11.02
CA VAL A 43 13.71 13.92 10.16
C VAL A 43 13.18 14.71 8.95
N PHE A 44 11.88 14.65 8.64
CA PHE A 44 11.33 15.30 7.44
C PHE A 44 10.58 16.61 7.73
N VAL A 45 11.11 17.43 8.63
CA VAL A 45 10.71 18.84 8.79
C VAL A 45 11.84 19.79 8.34
N CYS A 46 13.05 19.28 8.03
CA CYS A 46 14.24 20.13 7.85
C CYS A 46 15.02 19.92 6.53
N LEU A 47 14.43 19.30 5.50
CA LEU A 47 15.10 19.17 4.20
C LEU A 47 14.15 19.44 3.03
N PHE A 48 13.52 20.61 3.11
CA PHE A 48 13.20 21.51 1.99
C PHE A 48 13.35 22.94 2.51
#